data_AF-A0A355R0X3-F1
#
_entry.id   AF-A0A355R0X3-F1
#
_cell.length_a   1.000
_cell.length_b   1.000
_cell.length_c   1.000
_cell.angle_alpha   90.00
_cell.angle_beta   90.00
_cell.angle_gamma   90.00
#
_symmetry.space_group_name_H-M   'P 1'
#
loop_
_entity.id
_entity.type
_entity.pdbx_description
1 polymer ?
#
loop_
_entity_poly.entity_id
_entity_poly.type
_entity_poly.pdbx_seq_one_letter_code
_entity_poly.pdbx_strand_id
1 'polypeptide(L)' 'SLDKSKIRFLLLEGVHQNAVDTLKAAGYTNIEYLTGSLPEAELKEKIA' A
#
# COMPACT_ATOMS: atom_id res chain seq x y z
N SER A 1 5.78 -19.29 8.53
CA SER A 1 5.67 -18.18 7.59
C SER A 1 4.75 -17.11 8.13
N LEU A 2 5.11 -15.84 8.00
CA LEU A 2 4.18 -14.73 8.25
C LEU A 2 3.14 -14.72 7.13
N ASP A 3 1.86 -14.61 7.49
CA ASP A 3 0.77 -14.51 6.51
C ASP A 3 0.89 -13.18 5.75
N LYS A 4 0.93 -13.25 4.42
CA LYS A 4 1.09 -12.08 3.56
C LYS A 4 -0.07 -11.09 3.66
N SER A 5 -1.25 -11.54 4.05
CA SER A 5 -2.41 -10.67 4.30
C SER A 5 -2.19 -9.72 5.49
N LYS A 6 -1.27 -10.05 6.40
CA LYS A 6 -0.91 -9.22 7.55
C LYS A 6 0.07 -8.10 7.20
N ILE A 7 0.68 -8.13 6.02
CA ILE A 7 1.62 -7.11 5.56
C ILE A 7 0.83 -6.04 4.81
N ARG A 8 0.75 -4.85 5.39
CA ARG A 8 0.07 -3.69 4.80
C ARG A 8 1.02 -2.92 3.89
N PHE A 9 0.56 -2.60 2.69
CA PHE A 9 1.21 -1.67 1.76
C PHE A 9 0.37 -0.40 1.64
N LEU A 10 1.01 0.77 1.75
CA LEU A 10 0.43 2.06 1.44
C LEU A 10 1.18 2.64 0.24
N LEU A 11 0.47 2.89 -0.86
CA LEU A 11 0.99 3.44 -2.09
C LEU A 11 0.38 4.82 -2.33
N LEU A 12 1.20 5.85 -2.50
CA LEU A 12 0.78 7.26 -2.63
C LEU A 12 1.18 7.84 -3.98
N GLU A 13 0.70 9.04 -4.28
CA GLU A 13 1.10 9.83 -5.47
C GLU A 13 0.83 9.13 -6.82
N GLY A 14 -0.13 8.22 -6.84
CA GLY A 14 -0.60 7.62 -8.08
C GLY A 14 0.45 6.77 -8.79
N VAL A 15 1.22 5.98 -8.03
CA VAL A 15 2.16 5.00 -8.61
C VAL A 15 1.47 4.13 -9.68
N HIS A 16 2.23 3.75 -10.69
CA HIS A 16 1.70 3.00 -11.81
C HIS A 16 0.99 1.70 -11.38
N GLN A 17 -0.15 1.38 -12.01
CA GLN A 17 -1.00 0.21 -11.69
C GLN A 17 -0.21 -1.12 -11.62
N ASN A 18 0.84 -1.24 -12.44
CA ASN A 18 1.75 -2.39 -12.42
C ASN A 18 2.38 -2.67 -11.04
N ALA A 19 2.60 -1.66 -10.20
CA ALA A 19 3.10 -1.85 -8.84
C ALA A 19 2.09 -2.61 -7.97
N VAL A 20 0.80 -2.24 -8.07
CA VAL A 20 -0.30 -2.93 -7.38
C VAL A 20 -0.42 -4.36 -7.89
N ASP A 21 -0.38 -4.54 -9.20
CA ASP A 21 -0.55 -5.86 -9.83
C ASP A 21 0.61 -6.80 -9.46
N THR A 22 1.84 -6.27 -9.40
CA THR A 22 3.02 -7.01 -8.94
C THR A 22 2.87 -7.50 -7.50
N LEU A 23 2.39 -6.63 -6.60
CA LEU A 23 2.16 -7.00 -5.19
C LEU A 23 1.05 -8.05 -5.06
N LYS A 24 -0.05 -7.90 -5.80
CA LYS A 24 -1.14 -8.89 -5.84
C LYS A 24 -0.68 -10.24 -6.39
N ALA A 25 0.09 -10.24 -7.48
CA ALA A 25 0.66 -11.47 -8.06
C ALA A 25 1.63 -12.17 -7.10
N ALA A 26 2.34 -11.41 -6.25
CA ALA A 26 3.17 -11.96 -5.18
C ALA A 26 2.37 -12.48 -3.97
N GLY A 27 1.04 -12.35 -3.97
CA GLY A 27 0.14 -12.83 -2.91
C GLY A 27 -0.10 -11.83 -1.78
N TYR A 28 0.21 -10.55 -1.96
CA TYR A 28 -0.14 -9.50 -1.01
C TYR A 28 -1.53 -8.94 -1.36
N THR A 29 -2.42 -8.93 -0.37
CA THR A 29 -3.82 -8.52 -0.57
C THR A 29 -4.19 -7.25 0.21
N ASN A 30 -3.39 -6.87 1.20
CA ASN A 30 -3.60 -5.69 2.04
C ASN A 30 -2.84 -4.49 1.47
N ILE A 31 -3.36 -3.96 0.36
CA ILE A 31 -2.74 -2.86 -0.39
C ILE A 31 -3.73 -1.69 -0.45
N GLU A 32 -3.32 -0.56 0.12
CA GLU A 32 -4.02 0.72 0.01
C GLU A 32 -3.32 1.57 -1.05
N TYR A 33 -4.08 2.09 -2.01
CA TYR A 33 -3.57 2.90 -3.12
C TYR A 33 -4.31 4.23 -3.18
N LEU A 34 -3.54 5.31 -3.13
CA LEU A 34 -4.01 6.69 -3.19
C LEU A 34 -3.32 7.41 -4.35
N THR A 35 -4.11 8.12 -5.14
CA THR A 35 -3.62 8.88 -6.30
C THR A 35 -2.99 10.22 -5.90
N GLY A 36 -3.29 10.72 -4.70
CA GLY A 36 -2.71 11.94 -4.15
C GLY A 36 -1.65 11.68 -3.08
N SER A 37 -1.05 12.76 -2.59
CA SER A 37 -0.24 12.75 -1.37
C SER A 37 -1.13 12.91 -0.14
N LEU A 38 -0.58 12.54 1.02
CA LEU A 38 -1.23 12.72 2.32
C LEU A 38 -0.54 13.85 3.09
N PRO A 39 -1.31 14.65 3.86
CA PRO A 39 -0.75 15.52 4.87
C PRO A 39 0.05 14.74 5.92
N GLU A 40 1.04 15.39 6.55
CA GLU A 40 1.94 14.73 7.50
C GLU A 40 1.20 14.01 8.65
N ALA A 41 0.13 14.61 9.18
CA ALA A 41 -0.66 14.02 10.26
C ALA A 41 -1.32 12.69 9.82
N GLU A 42 -1.98 12.69 8.67
CA GLU A 42 -2.64 11.50 8.11
C GLU A 42 -1.63 10.42 7.70
N LEU A 43 -0.47 10.84 7.20
CA LEU A 43 0.62 9.92 6.88
C LEU A 43 1.10 9.18 8.14
N LYS A 44 1.31 9.90 9.25
CA LYS A 44 1.70 9.31 10.54
C LYS A 44 0.67 8.30 11.03
N GLU A 45 -0.63 8.59 10.88
CA GLU A 45 -1.69 7.66 11.28
C GLU A 45 -1.71 6.38 10.44
N LYS A 46 -1.42 6.45 9.14
CA LYS A 46 -1.48 5.27 8.27
C LYS A 46 -0.27 4.34 8.35
N ILE A 47 0.89 4.86 8.79
CA ILE A 47 2.13 4.07 8.94
C ILE A 47 2.37 3.55 10.37
N ALA A 48 1.63 4.04 11.35
CA ALA A 48 1.69 3.59 12.76
C ALA A 48 1.06 2.20 12.94
#